data_AF-A0A8T1A660-F1
#
_entry.id   AF-A0A8T1A660-F1
#
_cell.length_a   1.000
_cell.length_b   1.000
_cell.length_c   1.000
_cell.angle_alpha   90.00
_cell.angle_beta   90.00
_cell.angle_gamma   90.00
#
_symmetry.space_group_name_H-M   'P 1'
#
loop_
_entity.id
_entity.type
_entity.pdbx_description
1 polymer ?
#
loop_
_entity_poly.entity_id
_entity_poly.type
_entity_poly.pdbx_seq_one_letter_code
_entity_poly.pdbx_strand_id
1 'polypeptide(L)'
;MAGGCTGCMGPCKIVLLKYSLFNGSAFVSSPVFNAFVALGPTENLYDFSSLSPEALTLGQSLDDSGGICQSGTNDWGATHNVVTGTAQQVLGVINTLGLSVAPQMVRELELSVGRTDGCDTRWSMLSLTRLFQFPTRAGDSNFGKLSAVDISIFPDYTECRPVVTIDDGLVGSKLALATGGEDLLSTVPDSLTLFPYSFTSSLPRVSRVVTASNTKYPATSVVQPLLRAYFGGCRVREVNTTGIFIEDTCDVSNHWESYGLMVHSPDDIPLCSTGDVCIHNYFNSLWEWVNYISEDRPDRNGMNVNSFRSRYADTVAINLLP
;
A
#
# COMPACT_ATOMS: atom_id res chain seq x y z
N MET A 1 -17.03 -2.59 1.02
CA MET A 1 -16.92 -3.81 1.84
C MET A 1 -16.90 -3.39 3.30
N ALA A 2 -17.74 -4.01 4.13
CA ALA A 2 -17.65 -3.83 5.57
C ALA A 2 -17.14 -5.15 6.16
N GLY A 3 -16.09 -5.05 6.95
CA GLY A 3 -15.51 -6.18 7.68
C GLY A 3 -14.82 -5.63 8.91
N GLY A 4 -13.81 -6.35 9.38
CA GLY A 4 -13.04 -5.88 10.51
C GLY A 4 -11.91 -6.82 10.87
N CYS A 5 -11.38 -6.58 12.06
CA CYS A 5 -10.40 -7.43 12.69
C CYS A 5 -10.70 -7.48 14.18
N THR A 6 -11.02 -8.67 14.67
CA THR A 6 -11.33 -8.90 16.09
C THR A 6 -10.06 -9.30 16.82
N GLY A 7 -9.73 -8.62 17.93
CA GLY A 7 -8.53 -8.93 18.70
C GLY A 7 -7.22 -8.56 17.99
N CYS A 8 -7.26 -7.68 16.99
CA CYS A 8 -6.08 -7.22 16.24
C CYS A 8 -5.54 -5.87 16.73
N MET A 9 -6.34 -5.17 17.53
CA MET A 9 -5.99 -3.89 18.13
C MET A 9 -4.98 -4.09 19.26
N GLY A 10 -3.95 -3.25 19.30
CA GLY A 10 -2.96 -3.27 20.36
C GLY A 10 -2.11 -2.02 20.45
N PRO A 11 -1.17 -1.99 21.40
CA PRO A 11 -0.23 -0.90 21.57
C PRO A 11 0.52 -0.58 20.27
N CYS A 12 0.66 0.70 19.95
CA CYS A 12 1.31 1.13 18.71
C CYS A 12 2.75 0.68 18.58
N LYS A 13 3.48 0.50 19.69
CA LYS A 13 4.84 -0.07 19.67
C LYS A 13 4.93 -1.46 19.02
N ILE A 14 3.88 -2.29 19.11
CA ILE A 14 3.85 -3.61 18.42
C ILE A 14 3.80 -3.41 16.91
N VAL A 15 2.96 -2.49 16.45
CA VAL A 15 2.83 -2.17 15.02
C VAL A 15 4.12 -1.55 14.49
N LEU A 16 4.79 -0.68 15.27
CA LEU A 16 6.08 -0.10 14.89
C LEU A 16 7.18 -1.17 14.79
N LEU A 17 7.22 -2.12 15.73
CA LEU A 17 8.11 -3.28 15.65
C LEU A 17 7.85 -4.11 14.38
N LYS A 18 6.59 -4.31 14.00
CA LYS A 18 6.23 -5.00 12.76
C LYS A 18 6.68 -4.22 11.51
N TYR A 19 6.64 -2.89 11.53
CA TYR A 19 7.21 -2.07 10.45
C TYR A 19 8.72 -2.12 10.38
N SER A 20 9.43 -2.35 11.49
CA SER A 20 10.90 -2.46 11.44
C SER A 20 11.38 -3.68 10.63
N LEU A 21 10.50 -4.63 10.30
CA LEU A 21 10.81 -5.70 9.34
C LEU A 21 11.24 -5.19 7.96
N PHE A 22 10.76 -4.02 7.55
CA PHE A 22 11.15 -3.43 6.26
C PHE A 22 12.62 -3.07 6.25
N ASN A 23 13.18 -2.62 7.38
CA ASN A 23 14.61 -2.36 7.55
C ASN A 23 15.24 -1.59 6.37
N GLY A 24 14.60 -0.47 5.96
CA GLY A 24 15.02 0.34 4.81
C GLY A 24 14.67 -0.21 3.42
N SER A 25 14.18 -1.45 3.32
CA SER A 25 13.71 -2.03 2.05
C SER A 25 12.35 -1.47 1.64
N ALA A 26 12.13 -1.31 0.34
CA ALA A 26 10.88 -0.77 -0.20
C ALA A 26 9.70 -1.75 -0.10
N PHE A 27 9.98 -3.04 0.09
CA PHE A 27 9.01 -4.11 0.30
C PHE A 27 9.69 -5.31 0.99
N VAL A 28 8.89 -6.24 1.49
CA VAL A 28 9.35 -7.49 2.13
C VAL A 28 8.65 -8.71 1.56
N SER A 29 9.24 -9.88 1.78
CA SER A 29 8.67 -11.17 1.38
C SER A 29 7.39 -11.49 2.16
N SER A 30 6.32 -11.91 1.48
CA SER A 30 5.03 -12.19 2.13
C SER A 30 5.10 -13.29 3.19
N PRO A 31 5.78 -14.43 2.99
CA PRO A 31 5.94 -15.43 4.05
C PRO A 31 6.54 -14.88 5.35
N VAL A 32 7.59 -14.06 5.27
CA VAL A 32 8.25 -13.47 6.45
C VAL A 32 7.32 -12.50 7.15
N PHE A 33 6.69 -11.61 6.38
CA PHE A 33 5.70 -10.67 6.91
C PHE A 33 4.54 -11.41 7.58
N ASN A 34 3.94 -12.39 6.90
CA ASN A 34 2.77 -13.11 7.40
C ASN A 34 3.07 -13.87 8.68
N ALA A 35 4.24 -14.53 8.78
CA ALA A 35 4.63 -15.26 9.98
C ALA A 35 4.75 -14.35 11.21
N PHE A 36 5.32 -13.15 11.04
CA PHE A 36 5.51 -12.22 12.16
C PHE A 36 4.26 -11.39 12.48
N VAL A 37 3.57 -10.91 11.44
CA VAL A 37 2.44 -10.00 11.59
C VAL A 37 1.17 -10.72 12.04
N ALA A 38 1.02 -12.02 11.74
CA ALA A 38 -0.08 -12.84 12.24
C ALA A 38 -0.03 -13.08 13.77
N LEU A 39 1.10 -12.84 14.42
CA LEU A 39 1.17 -12.85 15.88
C LEU A 39 0.21 -11.81 16.45
N GLY A 40 -0.58 -12.20 17.45
CA GLY A 40 -1.58 -11.31 18.05
C GLY A 40 -0.97 -10.12 18.79
N PRO A 41 -1.77 -9.10 19.12
CA PRO A 41 -1.31 -7.84 19.71
C PRO A 41 -0.98 -7.92 21.22
N THR A 42 -0.39 -9.03 21.68
CA THR A 42 -0.02 -9.22 23.09
C THR A 42 1.47 -8.91 23.29
N GLU A 43 1.79 -7.95 24.16
CA GLU A 43 3.17 -7.46 24.33
C GLU A 43 4.19 -8.56 24.66
N ASN A 44 3.81 -9.55 25.48
CA ASN A 44 4.70 -10.66 25.89
C ASN A 44 5.15 -11.57 24.73
N LEU A 45 4.57 -11.41 23.54
CA LEU A 45 4.99 -12.13 22.34
C LEU A 45 6.18 -11.47 21.63
N TYR A 46 6.60 -10.29 22.08
CA TYR A 46 7.54 -9.45 21.37
C TYR A 46 8.74 -9.06 22.22
N ASP A 47 9.90 -9.01 21.57
CA ASP A 47 11.08 -8.29 22.05
C ASP A 47 11.14 -6.93 21.35
N PHE A 48 11.11 -5.85 22.13
CA PHE A 48 11.17 -4.49 21.63
C PHE A 48 12.59 -3.92 21.60
N SER A 49 13.61 -4.72 21.90
CA SER A 49 15.02 -4.29 21.93
C SER A 49 15.53 -3.71 20.60
N SER A 50 14.90 -4.06 19.48
CA SER A 50 15.21 -3.51 18.16
C SER A 50 14.60 -2.13 17.89
N LEU A 51 13.68 -1.66 18.74
CA LEU A 51 13.12 -0.31 18.64
C LEU A 51 13.99 0.68 19.42
N SER A 52 14.25 1.84 18.82
CA SER A 52 14.92 2.93 19.52
C SER A 52 14.02 3.55 20.59
N PRO A 53 14.59 4.24 21.61
CA PRO A 53 13.80 5.00 22.57
C PRO A 53 12.85 6.02 21.92
N GLU A 54 13.27 6.63 20.80
CA GLU A 54 12.45 7.54 20.00
C GLU A 54 11.26 6.82 19.37
N ALA A 55 11.46 5.61 18.83
CA ALA A 55 10.39 4.79 18.28
C ALA A 55 9.38 4.36 19.35
N LEU A 56 9.85 3.98 20.54
CA LEU A 56 8.98 3.65 21.67
C LEU A 56 8.15 4.86 22.14
N THR A 57 8.79 6.03 22.23
CA THR A 57 8.12 7.30 22.59
C THR A 57 7.08 7.69 21.55
N LEU A 58 7.40 7.54 20.26
CA LEU A 58 6.45 7.79 19.18
C LEU A 58 5.26 6.82 19.23
N GLY A 59 5.51 5.54 19.52
CA GLY A 59 4.46 4.55 19.75
C GLY A 59 3.50 4.98 20.85
N GLN A 60 4.03 5.37 22.02
CA GLN A 60 3.20 5.87 23.12
C GLN A 60 2.41 7.13 22.73
N SER A 61 3.03 8.06 22.00
CA SER A 61 2.34 9.27 21.53
C SER A 61 1.18 8.96 20.57
N LEU A 62 1.31 7.94 19.72
CA LEU A 62 0.23 7.47 18.87
C LEU A 62 -0.92 6.91 19.71
N ASP A 63 -0.63 6.04 20.67
CA ASP A 63 -1.62 5.49 21.61
C ASP A 63 -2.37 6.61 22.36
N ASP A 64 -1.64 7.57 22.94
CA ASP A 64 -2.19 8.68 23.72
C ASP A 64 -3.09 9.62 22.90
N SER A 65 -2.83 9.72 21.60
CA SER A 65 -3.60 10.56 20.65
C SER A 65 -4.82 9.85 20.04
N GLY A 66 -5.08 8.60 20.43
CA GLY A 66 -6.17 7.80 19.86
C GLY A 66 -5.85 7.21 18.48
N GLY A 67 -4.56 7.05 18.16
CA GLY A 67 -4.13 6.33 16.98
C GLY A 67 -4.60 4.87 17.02
N ILE A 68 -5.14 4.39 15.90
CA ILE A 68 -5.50 2.98 15.71
C ILE A 68 -4.26 2.22 15.27
N CYS A 69 -3.86 1.26 16.10
CA CYS A 69 -2.75 0.36 15.83
C CYS A 69 -3.28 -1.08 15.80
N GLN A 70 -3.27 -1.66 14.61
CA GLN A 70 -3.80 -2.99 14.35
C GLN A 70 -2.78 -3.87 13.64
N SER A 71 -2.76 -5.14 14.03
CA SER A 71 -1.98 -6.14 13.34
C SER A 71 -2.58 -7.53 13.54
N GLY A 72 -2.50 -8.38 12.52
CA GLY A 72 -3.08 -9.71 12.53
C GLY A 72 -3.78 -10.03 11.21
N THR A 73 -4.68 -11.01 11.25
CA THR A 73 -5.46 -11.45 10.08
C THR A 73 -6.88 -10.90 10.17
N ASN A 74 -7.31 -10.16 9.15
CA ASN A 74 -8.67 -9.60 9.10
C ASN A 74 -9.72 -10.65 8.69
N ASP A 75 -10.99 -10.24 8.73
CA ASP A 75 -12.15 -11.06 8.35
C ASP A 75 -12.09 -11.58 6.89
N TRP A 76 -11.19 -11.05 6.05
CA TRP A 76 -10.94 -11.49 4.67
C TRP A 76 -9.75 -12.45 4.53
N GLY A 77 -9.14 -12.87 5.64
CA GLY A 77 -7.97 -13.76 5.62
C GLY A 77 -6.66 -13.08 5.25
N ALA A 78 -6.63 -11.74 5.15
CA ALA A 78 -5.42 -10.99 4.82
C ALA A 78 -4.68 -10.54 6.08
N THR A 79 -3.41 -10.94 6.18
CA THR A 79 -2.51 -10.42 7.21
C THR A 79 -2.14 -8.98 6.89
N HIS A 80 -2.30 -8.10 7.87
CA HIS A 80 -2.03 -6.67 7.71
C HIS A 80 -1.41 -6.07 8.96
N ASN A 81 -0.71 -4.96 8.76
CA ASN A 81 -0.17 -4.10 9.81
C ASN A 81 -0.60 -2.66 9.48
N VAL A 82 -1.23 -1.97 10.43
CA VAL A 82 -1.67 -0.58 10.25
C VAL A 82 -1.43 0.24 11.50
N VAL A 83 -0.94 1.45 11.26
CA VAL A 83 -0.96 2.56 12.21
C VAL A 83 -1.74 3.70 11.59
N THR A 84 -2.56 4.38 12.39
CA THR A 84 -3.21 5.63 12.00
C THR A 84 -2.78 6.77 12.91
N GLY A 85 -2.79 7.98 12.39
CA GLY A 85 -2.56 9.20 13.17
C GLY A 85 -2.76 10.45 12.32
N THR A 86 -2.29 11.58 12.82
CA THR A 86 -2.13 12.79 11.98
C THR A 86 -1.09 12.57 10.88
N ALA A 87 -1.10 13.40 9.84
CA ALA A 87 -0.08 13.35 8.79
C ALA A 87 1.34 13.47 9.38
N GLN A 88 1.52 14.32 10.39
CA GLN A 88 2.80 14.51 11.08
C GLN A 88 3.24 13.26 11.84
N GLN A 89 2.33 12.59 12.54
CA GLN A 89 2.68 11.37 13.28
C GLN A 89 3.05 10.22 12.33
N VAL A 90 2.31 10.04 11.23
CA VAL A 90 2.65 9.02 10.22
C VAL A 90 4.01 9.32 9.57
N LEU A 91 4.29 10.59 9.24
CA LEU A 91 5.61 11.00 8.75
C LEU A 91 6.71 10.74 9.80
N GLY A 92 6.40 10.97 11.07
CA GLY A 92 7.26 10.60 12.20
C GLY A 92 7.61 9.12 12.20
N VAL A 93 6.64 8.23 11.97
CA VAL A 93 6.90 6.78 11.92
C VAL A 93 7.87 6.43 10.79
N ILE A 94 7.65 6.99 9.59
CA ILE A 94 8.52 6.77 8.42
C ILE A 94 9.95 7.17 8.74
N ASN A 95 10.14 8.38 9.28
CA ASN A 95 11.45 8.94 9.55
C ASN A 95 12.17 8.22 10.70
N THR A 96 11.47 7.94 11.80
CA THR A 96 12.05 7.29 12.98
C THR A 96 12.47 5.85 12.69
N LEU A 97 11.73 5.13 11.86
CA LEU A 97 12.05 3.74 11.50
C LEU A 97 12.88 3.62 10.21
N GLY A 98 13.16 4.72 9.51
CA GLY A 98 13.88 4.70 8.23
C GLY A 98 13.15 3.91 7.15
N LEU A 99 11.82 3.99 7.08
CA LEU A 99 11.03 3.21 6.13
C LEU A 99 11.19 3.76 4.71
N SER A 100 11.46 2.88 3.75
CA SER A 100 11.49 3.25 2.33
C SER A 100 10.06 3.26 1.77
N VAL A 101 9.36 4.37 1.97
CA VAL A 101 8.03 4.64 1.42
C VAL A 101 8.13 5.33 0.05
N ALA A 102 7.15 5.10 -0.83
CA ALA A 102 7.12 5.76 -2.14
C ALA A 102 7.17 7.29 -1.99
N PRO A 103 8.07 8.00 -2.70
CA PRO A 103 8.27 9.44 -2.53
C PRO A 103 6.99 10.27 -2.69
N GLN A 104 6.09 9.85 -3.58
CA GLN A 104 4.79 10.49 -3.75
C GLN A 104 3.91 10.44 -2.49
N MET A 105 3.92 9.33 -1.75
CA MET A 105 3.18 9.21 -0.49
C MET A 105 3.80 10.05 0.63
N VAL A 106 5.14 10.11 0.70
CA VAL A 106 5.84 10.99 1.63
C VAL A 106 5.48 12.45 1.35
N ARG A 107 5.50 12.85 0.08
CA ARG A 107 5.13 14.21 -0.32
C ARG A 107 3.66 14.54 -0.03
N GLU A 108 2.76 13.58 -0.20
CA GLU A 108 1.34 13.72 0.18
C GLU A 108 1.18 13.97 1.69
N LEU A 109 1.96 13.29 2.54
CA LEU A 109 1.97 13.54 3.98
C LEU A 109 2.52 14.94 4.30
N GLU A 110 3.67 15.31 3.74
CA GLU A 110 4.29 16.63 3.97
C GLU A 110 3.36 17.78 3.65
N LEU A 111 2.67 17.72 2.50
CA LEU A 111 1.68 18.72 2.08
C LEU A 111 0.43 18.73 2.99
N SER A 112 0.23 17.67 3.77
CA SER A 112 -0.91 17.51 4.66
C SER A 112 -0.62 17.91 6.10
N VAL A 113 0.65 18.06 6.47
CA VAL A 113 1.05 18.56 7.79
C VAL A 113 0.57 20.01 7.96
N GLY A 114 -0.23 20.25 9.01
CA GLY A 114 -0.70 21.58 9.38
C GLY A 114 -1.75 22.18 8.44
N ARG A 115 -2.42 21.36 7.62
CA ARG A 115 -3.54 21.83 6.79
C ARG A 115 -4.69 22.37 7.65
N THR A 116 -5.30 23.45 7.18
CA THR A 116 -6.40 24.14 7.87
C THR A 116 -7.61 24.36 6.96
N ASP A 117 -7.58 23.85 5.73
CA ASP A 117 -8.62 23.99 4.71
C ASP A 117 -9.78 22.99 4.85
N GLY A 118 -9.95 22.42 6.05
CA GLY A 118 -10.94 21.36 6.32
C GLY A 118 -10.47 19.95 5.94
N CYS A 119 -9.30 19.82 5.31
CA CYS A 119 -8.68 18.54 4.96
C CYS A 119 -7.61 18.08 5.97
N ASP A 120 -7.74 18.49 7.23
CA ASP A 120 -7.03 17.86 8.36
C ASP A 120 -7.73 16.55 8.73
N THR A 121 -7.30 15.48 8.07
CA THR A 121 -7.89 14.14 8.23
C THR A 121 -6.90 13.22 8.90
N ARG A 122 -7.40 12.16 9.55
CA ARG A 122 -6.54 11.04 9.94
C ARG A 122 -5.94 10.37 8.70
N TRP A 123 -4.70 9.94 8.82
CA TRP A 123 -3.95 9.19 7.83
C TRP A 123 -3.72 7.76 8.33
N SER A 124 -3.74 6.82 7.40
CA SER A 124 -3.43 5.42 7.64
C SER A 124 -2.17 5.03 6.87
N MET A 125 -1.23 4.39 7.55
CA MET A 125 -0.15 3.64 6.92
C MET A 125 -0.49 2.16 7.02
N LEU A 126 -0.38 1.45 5.91
CA LEU A 126 -0.84 0.08 5.75
C LEU A 126 0.20 -0.77 5.03
N SER A 127 0.46 -1.95 5.58
CA SER A 127 1.14 -3.04 4.89
C SER A 127 0.25 -4.27 4.82
N LEU A 128 0.12 -4.83 3.61
CA LEU A 128 -0.51 -6.11 3.36
C LEU A 128 0.17 -6.80 2.18
N THR A 129 0.01 -8.13 2.11
CA THR A 129 0.41 -8.91 0.94
C THR A 129 -0.30 -8.44 -0.32
N ARG A 130 0.49 -8.25 -1.37
CA ARG A 130 0.09 -7.88 -2.73
C ARG A 130 0.60 -8.91 -3.72
N LEU A 131 -0.08 -9.00 -4.87
CA LEU A 131 0.38 -9.78 -6.00
C LEU A 131 1.23 -8.92 -6.93
N PHE A 132 2.41 -9.42 -7.27
CA PHE A 132 3.27 -8.89 -8.31
C PHE A 132 3.33 -9.89 -9.47
N GLN A 133 3.30 -9.37 -10.68
CA GLN A 133 3.47 -10.13 -11.90
C GLN A 133 4.80 -9.72 -12.55
N PHE A 134 5.54 -10.69 -13.08
CA PHE A 134 6.82 -10.43 -13.72
C PHE A 134 6.93 -11.13 -15.08
N PRO A 135 7.47 -10.47 -16.11
CA PRO A 135 7.62 -11.07 -17.43
C PRO A 135 8.62 -12.23 -17.36
N THR A 136 8.23 -13.40 -17.85
CA THR A 136 9.13 -14.56 -17.98
C THR A 136 9.87 -14.55 -19.32
N ARG A 137 9.31 -13.86 -20.31
CA ARG A 137 9.87 -13.67 -21.65
C ARG A 137 9.35 -12.36 -22.25
N ALA A 138 10.19 -11.63 -22.97
CA ALA A 138 9.76 -10.44 -23.70
C ALA A 138 8.68 -10.78 -24.75
N GLY A 139 7.66 -9.94 -24.84
CA GLY A 139 6.55 -10.10 -25.79
C GLY A 139 5.53 -11.18 -25.44
N ASP A 140 5.61 -11.81 -24.27
CA ASP A 140 4.66 -12.84 -23.79
C ASP A 140 3.83 -12.31 -22.62
N SER A 141 2.50 -12.45 -22.70
CA SER A 141 1.59 -12.09 -21.61
C SER A 141 1.56 -13.14 -20.47
N ASN A 142 2.24 -14.27 -20.58
CA ASN A 142 2.28 -15.28 -19.51
C ASN A 142 3.29 -14.90 -18.42
N PHE A 143 2.88 -13.95 -17.58
CA PHE A 143 3.70 -13.45 -16.49
C PHE A 143 3.75 -14.46 -15.34
N GLY A 144 4.92 -14.59 -14.72
CA GLY A 144 5.07 -15.24 -13.43
C GLY A 144 4.40 -14.41 -12.33
N LYS A 145 4.15 -15.03 -11.18
CA LYS A 145 3.46 -14.42 -10.04
C LYS A 145 4.31 -14.55 -8.78
N LEU A 146 4.37 -13.48 -7.99
CA LEU A 146 5.06 -13.43 -6.70
C LEU A 146 4.23 -12.61 -5.71
N SER A 147 4.18 -13.04 -4.45
CA SER A 147 3.55 -12.26 -3.39
C SER A 147 4.58 -11.52 -2.55
N ALA A 148 4.45 -10.19 -2.45
CA ALA A 148 5.29 -9.34 -1.62
C ALA A 148 4.45 -8.30 -0.87
N VAL A 149 5.03 -7.67 0.15
CA VAL A 149 4.34 -6.69 0.99
C VAL A 149 5.03 -5.35 0.84
N ASP A 150 4.29 -4.34 0.38
CA ASP A 150 4.74 -2.95 0.37
C ASP A 150 3.96 -2.09 1.38
N ILE A 151 4.34 -0.83 1.49
CA ILE A 151 3.65 0.16 2.32
C ILE A 151 2.78 1.03 1.42
N SER A 152 1.53 1.21 1.84
CA SER A 152 0.58 2.15 1.26
C SER A 152 0.11 3.14 2.31
N ILE A 153 0.02 4.42 1.94
CA ILE A 153 -0.38 5.51 2.83
C ILE A 153 -1.51 6.29 2.18
N PHE A 154 -2.54 6.60 2.96
CA PHE A 154 -3.73 7.30 2.47
C PHE A 154 -4.48 8.04 3.59
N PRO A 155 -5.18 9.14 3.26
CA PRO A 155 -6.08 9.83 4.19
C PRO A 155 -7.42 9.07 4.31
N ASP A 156 -8.13 9.27 5.43
CA ASP A 156 -9.48 8.72 5.63
C ASP A 156 -10.49 9.25 4.59
N TYR A 157 -10.29 10.50 4.12
CA TYR A 157 -11.05 11.12 3.04
C TYR A 157 -10.16 11.32 1.83
N THR A 158 -10.41 10.57 0.77
CA THR A 158 -9.57 10.56 -0.42
C THR A 158 -9.59 11.89 -1.16
N GLU A 159 -10.70 12.61 -1.15
CA GLU A 159 -10.82 13.96 -1.72
C GLU A 159 -9.87 14.97 -1.05
N CYS A 160 -9.34 14.65 0.14
CA CYS A 160 -8.33 15.46 0.82
C CYS A 160 -6.89 15.09 0.46
N ARG A 161 -6.68 14.03 -0.33
CA ARG A 161 -5.34 13.63 -0.80
C ARG A 161 -4.75 14.73 -1.68
N PRO A 162 -3.57 15.28 -1.35
CA PRO A 162 -2.89 16.23 -2.21
C PRO A 162 -2.57 15.64 -3.58
N VAL A 163 -2.63 16.46 -4.62
CA VAL A 163 -2.17 16.07 -5.96
C VAL A 163 -0.66 16.26 -6.03
N VAL A 164 0.07 15.16 -6.18
CA VAL A 164 1.53 15.16 -6.34
C VAL A 164 1.89 14.65 -7.73
N THR A 165 2.66 15.46 -8.47
CA THR A 165 3.29 15.07 -9.72
C THR A 165 4.51 14.18 -9.41
N ILE A 166 4.63 13.07 -10.12
CA ILE A 166 5.78 12.17 -10.01
C ILE A 166 6.73 12.47 -11.17
N ASP A 167 7.79 13.20 -10.89
CA ASP A 167 8.85 13.52 -11.83
C ASP A 167 10.23 13.39 -11.16
N ASP A 168 11.29 13.65 -11.91
CA ASP A 168 12.67 13.58 -11.42
C ASP A 168 13.02 14.67 -10.41
N GLY A 169 12.17 15.68 -10.23
CA GLY A 169 12.29 16.67 -9.16
C GLY A 169 11.96 16.10 -7.78
N LEU A 170 11.23 14.97 -7.73
CA LEU A 170 10.89 14.29 -6.48
C LEU A 170 11.91 13.20 -6.09
N VAL A 171 12.37 12.42 -7.07
CA VAL A 171 13.44 11.42 -6.90
C VAL A 171 14.09 11.16 -8.25
N GLY A 172 15.42 11.11 -8.30
CA GLY A 172 16.17 10.83 -9.52
C GLY A 172 16.03 9.38 -9.97
N SER A 173 16.52 9.11 -11.18
CA SER A 173 16.50 7.78 -11.77
C SER A 173 17.89 7.34 -12.24
N LYS A 174 18.17 6.04 -12.15
CA LYS A 174 19.37 5.41 -12.70
C LYS A 174 19.03 4.13 -13.45
N LEU A 175 19.81 3.82 -14.48
CA LEU A 175 19.68 2.57 -15.22
C LEU A 175 20.07 1.38 -14.31
N ALA A 176 19.15 0.42 -14.16
CA ALA A 176 19.39 -0.82 -13.42
C ALA A 176 19.70 -2.00 -14.35
N LEU A 177 19.00 -2.07 -15.48
CA LEU A 177 19.17 -3.14 -16.47
C LEU A 177 18.99 -2.59 -17.88
N ALA A 178 19.99 -2.79 -18.74
CA ALA A 178 19.85 -2.53 -20.17
C ALA A 178 19.09 -3.68 -20.84
N THR A 179 18.04 -3.37 -21.61
CA THR A 179 17.17 -4.39 -22.25
C THR A 179 17.54 -4.68 -23.71
N GLY A 180 18.55 -3.98 -24.26
CA GLY A 180 19.07 -4.26 -25.60
C GLY A 180 18.05 -4.00 -26.73
N GLY A 181 17.08 -3.11 -26.52
CA GLY A 181 16.01 -2.82 -27.48
C GLY A 181 14.67 -3.48 -27.15
N GLU A 182 14.63 -4.40 -26.17
CA GLU A 182 13.40 -5.08 -25.77
C GLU A 182 12.57 -4.21 -24.82
N ASP A 183 11.27 -4.13 -25.08
CA ASP A 183 10.30 -3.56 -24.16
C ASP A 183 9.58 -4.68 -23.40
N LEU A 184 9.93 -4.83 -22.12
CA LEU A 184 9.42 -5.88 -21.25
C LEU A 184 7.92 -5.74 -20.92
N LEU A 185 7.31 -4.58 -21.21
CA LEU A 185 5.89 -4.32 -20.98
C LEU A 185 5.11 -4.09 -22.29
N SER A 186 5.70 -4.43 -23.43
CA SER A 186 5.04 -4.35 -24.75
C SER A 186 3.82 -5.29 -24.88
N THR A 187 3.89 -6.46 -24.25
CA THR A 187 2.79 -7.42 -24.14
C THR A 187 2.61 -7.76 -22.67
N VAL A 188 1.42 -7.55 -22.13
CA VAL A 188 1.12 -7.78 -20.71
C VAL A 188 -0.24 -8.45 -20.51
N PRO A 189 -0.48 -9.11 -19.36
CA PRO A 189 -1.82 -9.47 -18.92
C PRO A 189 -2.76 -8.26 -18.88
N ASP A 190 -4.02 -8.47 -19.30
CA ASP A 190 -5.06 -7.43 -19.29
C ASP A 190 -5.18 -6.74 -17.93
N SER A 191 -4.97 -7.48 -16.82
CA SER A 191 -5.03 -6.95 -15.47
C SER A 191 -4.06 -5.78 -15.21
N LEU A 192 -2.91 -5.75 -15.89
CA LEU A 192 -1.91 -4.68 -15.75
C LEU A 192 -2.27 -3.42 -16.56
N THR A 193 -3.38 -3.44 -17.31
CA THR A 193 -3.84 -2.28 -18.09
C THR A 193 -4.95 -1.49 -17.39
N LEU A 194 -5.43 -1.97 -16.25
CA LEU A 194 -6.64 -1.47 -15.59
C LEU A 194 -6.40 -0.26 -14.67
N PHE A 195 -5.16 -0.05 -14.23
CA PHE A 195 -4.83 0.90 -13.18
C PHE A 195 -3.63 1.79 -13.52
N PRO A 196 -3.56 2.99 -12.91
CA PRO A 196 -2.44 3.88 -13.14
C PRO A 196 -1.21 3.46 -12.32
N TYR A 197 -0.03 3.59 -12.94
CA TYR A 197 1.26 3.26 -12.34
C TYR A 197 2.09 4.50 -12.03
N SER A 198 2.99 4.39 -11.05
CA SER A 198 3.89 5.46 -10.60
C SER A 198 5.18 5.59 -11.42
N PHE A 199 5.24 4.93 -12.59
CA PHE A 199 6.41 4.89 -13.46
C PHE A 199 6.00 5.02 -14.93
N THR A 200 6.92 5.50 -15.76
CA THR A 200 6.70 5.65 -17.20
C THR A 200 6.93 4.32 -17.91
N SER A 201 6.04 3.92 -18.83
CA SER A 201 6.21 2.72 -19.65
C SER A 201 5.32 2.74 -20.90
N SER A 202 5.36 1.66 -21.67
CA SER A 202 4.46 1.38 -22.79
C SER A 202 3.04 0.92 -22.38
N LEU A 203 2.79 0.70 -21.08
CA LEU A 203 1.44 0.37 -20.60
C LEU A 203 0.43 1.46 -20.98
N PRO A 204 -0.83 1.09 -21.30
CA PRO A 204 -1.87 2.06 -21.56
C PRO A 204 -2.03 3.06 -20.41
N ARG A 205 -2.05 4.35 -20.74
CA ARG A 205 -2.19 5.39 -19.72
C ARG A 205 -3.60 5.39 -19.15
N VAL A 206 -3.70 5.04 -17.87
CA VAL A 206 -4.94 5.17 -17.09
C VAL A 206 -4.90 6.48 -16.31
N SER A 207 -6.01 7.23 -16.30
CA SER A 207 -6.11 8.46 -15.52
C SER A 207 -6.07 8.15 -14.02
N ARG A 208 -5.25 8.88 -13.27
CA ARG A 208 -5.26 8.86 -11.80
C ARG A 208 -6.46 9.64 -11.22
N VAL A 209 -6.99 10.61 -11.96
CA VAL A 209 -8.16 11.40 -11.55
C VAL A 209 -9.41 10.66 -11.98
N VAL A 210 -10.31 10.43 -11.03
CA VAL A 210 -11.56 9.71 -11.24
C VAL A 210 -12.72 10.60 -10.79
N THR A 211 -13.78 10.65 -11.59
CA THR A 211 -15.03 11.32 -11.19
C THR A 211 -15.56 10.68 -9.91
N ALA A 212 -15.96 11.53 -8.96
CA ALA A 212 -16.36 11.09 -7.64
C ALA A 212 -17.80 11.50 -7.31
N SER A 213 -18.48 10.62 -6.60
CA SER A 213 -19.72 10.85 -5.87
C SER A 213 -19.56 10.35 -4.44
N ASN A 214 -20.48 10.71 -3.54
CA ASN A 214 -20.48 10.24 -2.14
C ASN A 214 -19.21 10.57 -1.33
N THR A 215 -18.56 11.67 -1.68
CA THR A 215 -17.46 12.27 -0.92
C THR A 215 -18.00 12.94 0.35
N LYS A 216 -17.18 12.98 1.41
CA LYS A 216 -17.50 13.67 2.68
C LYS A 216 -17.61 15.18 2.46
N TYR A 217 -16.70 15.72 1.66
CA TYR A 217 -16.74 17.10 1.16
C TYR A 217 -17.20 17.10 -0.30
N PRO A 218 -17.87 18.14 -0.82
CA PRO A 218 -18.51 18.13 -2.14
C PRO A 218 -17.52 18.19 -3.32
N ALA A 219 -16.55 17.28 -3.36
CA ALA A 219 -15.59 17.11 -4.43
C ALA A 219 -16.21 16.28 -5.57
N THR A 220 -16.06 16.76 -6.79
CA THR A 220 -16.55 16.11 -8.02
C THR A 220 -15.57 15.09 -8.59
N SER A 221 -14.36 15.02 -8.04
CA SER A 221 -13.33 14.06 -8.42
C SER A 221 -12.42 13.73 -7.24
N VAL A 222 -11.77 12.58 -7.34
CA VAL A 222 -10.77 12.10 -6.38
C VAL A 222 -9.54 11.59 -7.13
N VAL A 223 -8.43 11.45 -6.40
CA VAL A 223 -7.17 10.96 -6.95
C VAL A 223 -6.90 9.55 -6.43
N GLN A 224 -6.88 8.57 -7.33
CA GLN A 224 -6.61 7.16 -7.00
C GLN A 224 -5.14 6.91 -6.67
N PRO A 225 -4.81 5.92 -5.84
CA PRO A 225 -3.42 5.59 -5.58
C PRO A 225 -2.78 5.00 -6.84
N LEU A 226 -1.45 5.07 -6.90
CA LEU A 226 -0.67 4.55 -8.03
C LEU A 226 -0.09 3.19 -7.67
N LEU A 227 -0.26 2.24 -8.59
CA LEU A 227 0.46 0.98 -8.56
C LEU A 227 1.95 1.21 -8.81
N ARG A 228 2.78 0.33 -8.29
CA ARG A 228 4.24 0.44 -8.32
C ARG A 228 4.83 -0.72 -9.10
N ALA A 229 6.08 -0.61 -9.51
CA ALA A 229 6.88 -1.74 -9.94
C ALA A 229 8.22 -1.71 -9.22
N TYR A 230 8.86 -2.85 -9.15
CA TYR A 230 10.12 -3.04 -8.46
C TYR A 230 11.08 -3.85 -9.33
N PHE A 231 12.36 -3.49 -9.27
CA PHE A 231 13.46 -4.27 -9.84
C PHE A 231 14.59 -4.29 -8.83
N GLY A 232 15.10 -5.47 -8.49
CA GLY A 232 16.24 -5.57 -7.57
C GLY A 232 15.97 -5.00 -6.18
N GLY A 233 14.73 -4.98 -5.70
CA GLY A 233 14.38 -4.38 -4.40
C GLY A 233 14.05 -2.88 -4.46
N CYS A 234 14.27 -2.24 -5.61
CA CYS A 234 14.13 -0.80 -5.80
C CYS A 234 12.87 -0.45 -6.59
N ARG A 235 12.24 0.67 -6.26
CA ARG A 235 11.08 1.17 -7.03
C ARG A 235 11.52 1.59 -8.43
N VAL A 236 10.73 1.18 -9.41
CA VAL A 236 10.91 1.51 -10.83
C VAL A 236 10.41 2.92 -11.10
N ARG A 237 11.13 3.63 -11.98
CA ARG A 237 10.83 4.98 -12.46
C ARG A 237 10.44 4.99 -13.93
N GLU A 238 11.09 4.14 -14.72
CA GLU A 238 10.82 4.00 -16.15
C GLU A 238 11.14 2.58 -16.63
N VAL A 239 10.35 2.08 -17.58
CA VAL A 239 10.63 0.87 -18.36
C VAL A 239 10.40 1.20 -19.82
N ASN A 240 11.43 1.04 -20.65
CA ASN A 240 11.36 1.27 -22.09
C ASN A 240 12.34 0.32 -22.83
N THR A 241 12.52 0.54 -24.13
CA THR A 241 13.43 -0.27 -24.97
C THR A 241 14.91 -0.08 -24.66
N THR A 242 15.29 0.95 -23.90
CA THR A 242 16.67 1.19 -23.47
C THR A 242 17.00 0.50 -22.16
N GLY A 243 16.01 0.31 -21.28
CA GLY A 243 16.22 -0.38 -20.02
C GLY A 243 15.12 -0.25 -18.98
N ILE A 244 15.40 -0.82 -17.82
CA ILE A 244 14.69 -0.61 -16.56
C ILE A 244 15.45 0.43 -15.73
N PHE A 245 14.76 1.50 -15.34
CA PHE A 245 15.29 2.57 -14.51
C PHE A 245 14.64 2.53 -13.13
N ILE A 246 15.45 2.67 -12.09
CA ILE A 246 15.03 2.65 -10.68
C ILE A 246 15.40 3.97 -10.00
N GLU A 247 14.90 4.17 -8.77
CA GLU A 247 15.33 5.29 -7.92
C GLU A 247 16.86 5.32 -7.76
N ASP A 248 17.48 6.49 -7.98
CA ASP A 248 18.94 6.66 -7.94
C ASP A 248 19.56 6.42 -6.55
N THR A 249 18.78 6.67 -5.50
CA THR A 249 19.13 6.45 -4.10
C THR A 249 19.05 4.99 -3.64
N CYS A 250 18.58 4.07 -4.48
CA CYS A 250 18.38 2.67 -4.10
C CYS A 250 19.44 1.74 -4.69
N ASP A 251 20.01 0.85 -3.88
CA ASP A 251 20.97 -0.15 -4.33
C ASP A 251 20.30 -1.49 -4.61
N VAL A 252 20.66 -2.09 -5.75
CA VAL A 252 20.08 -3.35 -6.20
C VAL A 252 20.50 -4.49 -5.27
N SER A 253 19.50 -5.24 -4.80
CA SER A 253 19.66 -6.45 -4.02
C SER A 253 19.71 -7.68 -4.94
N ASN A 254 20.80 -8.44 -4.86
CA ASN A 254 20.96 -9.71 -5.58
C ASN A 254 19.83 -10.71 -5.28
N HIS A 255 19.22 -10.65 -4.08
CA HIS A 255 18.09 -11.49 -3.73
C HIS A 255 16.88 -11.21 -4.64
N TRP A 256 16.56 -9.93 -4.83
CA TRP A 256 15.39 -9.49 -5.58
C TRP A 256 15.64 -9.40 -7.09
N GLU A 257 16.88 -9.20 -7.52
CA GLU A 257 17.26 -9.09 -8.93
C GLU A 257 16.84 -10.34 -9.74
N SER A 258 16.92 -11.52 -9.12
CA SER A 258 16.53 -12.79 -9.75
C SER A 258 15.07 -12.89 -10.20
N TYR A 259 14.17 -12.07 -9.64
CA TYR A 259 12.77 -12.02 -10.02
C TYR A 259 12.49 -11.05 -11.20
N GLY A 260 13.50 -10.32 -11.66
CA GLY A 260 13.38 -9.36 -12.74
C GLY A 260 12.45 -8.20 -12.42
N LEU A 261 11.70 -7.73 -13.43
CA LEU A 261 10.74 -6.64 -13.30
C LEU A 261 9.45 -7.11 -12.64
N MET A 262 9.20 -6.72 -11.40
CA MET A 262 7.99 -7.06 -10.64
C MET A 262 6.99 -5.92 -10.73
N VAL A 263 5.92 -6.09 -11.49
CA VAL A 263 4.85 -5.10 -11.66
C VAL A 263 3.69 -5.43 -10.72
N HIS A 264 3.27 -4.46 -9.92
CA HIS A 264 2.11 -4.64 -9.04
C HIS A 264 0.87 -4.93 -9.90
N SER A 265 0.21 -6.03 -9.59
CA SER A 265 -1.05 -6.46 -10.18
C SER A 265 -2.22 -6.12 -9.26
N PRO A 266 -3.45 -6.00 -9.78
CA PRO A 266 -4.63 -6.02 -8.93
C PRO A 266 -4.60 -7.18 -7.94
N ASP A 267 -5.14 -6.97 -6.73
CA ASP A 267 -5.15 -7.96 -5.67
C ASP A 267 -5.88 -9.23 -6.11
N ASP A 268 -5.23 -10.38 -5.93
CA ASP A 268 -5.78 -11.71 -6.28
C ASP A 268 -6.46 -12.35 -5.06
N ILE A 269 -7.12 -11.54 -4.22
CA ILE A 269 -7.87 -12.03 -3.06
C ILE A 269 -9.29 -12.39 -3.55
N PRO A 270 -9.66 -13.69 -3.58
CA PRO A 270 -11.00 -14.11 -3.97
C PRO A 270 -12.00 -13.60 -2.94
N LEU A 271 -13.05 -12.93 -3.40
CA LEU A 271 -14.16 -12.54 -2.54
C LEU A 271 -15.29 -13.54 -2.73
N CYS A 272 -15.48 -14.39 -1.73
CA CYS A 272 -16.51 -15.40 -1.71
C CYS A 272 -17.74 -14.88 -0.94
N SER A 273 -18.91 -14.98 -1.58
CA SER A 273 -20.18 -14.92 -0.85
C SER A 273 -20.37 -16.21 -0.03
N THR A 274 -21.27 -16.18 0.95
CA THR A 274 -21.65 -17.34 1.80
C THR A 274 -22.20 -18.55 1.05
N GLY A 275 -22.48 -18.43 -0.25
CA GLY A 275 -22.97 -19.51 -1.12
C GLY A 275 -21.95 -20.08 -2.11
N ASP A 276 -20.65 -20.09 -1.77
CA ASP A 276 -19.54 -20.63 -2.56
C ASP A 276 -19.27 -19.94 -3.92
N VAL A 277 -19.87 -18.78 -4.18
CA VAL A 277 -19.53 -17.98 -5.37
C VAL A 277 -18.40 -17.00 -5.01
N CYS A 278 -17.19 -17.37 -5.41
CA CYS A 278 -16.01 -16.51 -5.33
C CYS A 278 -15.87 -15.68 -6.62
N ILE A 279 -16.03 -14.36 -6.50
CA ILE A 279 -15.67 -13.43 -7.57
C ILE A 279 -14.17 -13.13 -7.41
N HIS A 280 -13.37 -13.49 -8.41
CA HIS A 280 -12.02 -12.94 -8.54
C HIS A 280 -12.17 -11.44 -8.72
N ASN A 281 -11.94 -10.67 -7.64
CA ASN A 281 -12.23 -9.26 -7.63
C ASN A 281 -11.03 -8.49 -8.20
N TYR A 282 -10.93 -8.47 -9.53
CA TYR A 282 -9.95 -7.72 -10.31
C TYR A 282 -9.98 -6.19 -10.07
N PHE A 283 -10.92 -5.66 -9.28
CA PHE A 283 -11.12 -4.22 -9.10
C PHE A 283 -10.27 -3.60 -7.99
N ASN A 284 -9.47 -4.36 -7.25
CA ASN A 284 -8.64 -3.81 -6.18
C ASN A 284 -7.22 -3.54 -6.69
N SER A 285 -6.83 -2.27 -6.82
CA SER A 285 -5.44 -1.88 -7.04
C SER A 285 -4.68 -1.75 -5.74
N LEU A 286 -5.26 -1.06 -4.76
CA LEU A 286 -4.70 -0.89 -3.42
C LEU A 286 -5.86 -0.73 -2.44
N TRP A 287 -5.88 -1.56 -1.39
CA TRP A 287 -6.87 -1.45 -0.31
C TRP A 287 -6.64 -0.17 0.47
N GLU A 288 -7.66 0.69 0.49
CA GLU A 288 -7.76 1.85 1.36
C GLU A 288 -9.06 1.73 2.14
N TRP A 289 -9.02 2.04 3.44
CA TRP A 289 -10.19 1.86 4.30
C TRP A 289 -10.31 2.92 5.36
N VAL A 290 -11.53 3.10 5.84
CA VAL A 290 -11.81 3.90 7.03
C VAL A 290 -12.06 2.95 8.19
N ASN A 291 -11.38 3.21 9.30
CA ASN A 291 -11.54 2.47 10.55
C ASN A 291 -12.63 3.12 11.42
N TYR A 292 -13.45 2.30 12.06
CA TYR A 292 -14.42 2.70 13.06
C TYR A 292 -14.46 1.68 14.21
N ILE A 293 -14.71 2.15 15.42
CA ILE A 293 -14.87 1.28 16.60
C ILE A 293 -16.30 1.48 17.07
N SER A 294 -17.08 0.40 17.16
CA SER A 294 -18.46 0.48 17.66
C SER A 294 -18.47 0.35 19.18
N GLU A 295 -19.35 1.09 19.85
CA GLU A 295 -19.44 1.12 21.32
C GLU A 295 -19.75 -0.27 21.91
N ASP A 296 -20.47 -1.11 21.18
CA ASP A 296 -20.87 -2.45 21.57
C ASP A 296 -19.78 -3.52 21.34
N ARG A 297 -18.75 -3.22 20.55
CA ARG A 297 -17.61 -4.10 20.27
C ARG A 297 -16.29 -3.33 20.26
N PRO A 298 -15.85 -2.82 21.42
CA PRO A 298 -14.63 -2.03 21.53
C PRO A 298 -13.35 -2.83 21.20
N ASP A 299 -13.42 -4.16 21.24
CA ASP A 299 -12.34 -5.10 20.89
C ASP A 299 -12.24 -5.38 19.38
N ARG A 300 -13.18 -4.85 18.58
CA ARG A 300 -13.23 -5.02 17.14
C ARG A 300 -12.98 -3.70 16.43
N ASN A 301 -11.97 -3.70 15.56
CA ASN A 301 -11.84 -2.61 14.59
C ASN A 301 -12.72 -2.91 13.38
N GLY A 302 -13.77 -2.11 13.19
CA GLY A 302 -14.59 -2.12 11.99
C GLY A 302 -13.85 -1.45 10.83
N MET A 303 -13.86 -2.09 9.67
CA MET A 303 -13.11 -1.66 8.50
C MET A 303 -14.05 -1.53 7.31
N ASN A 304 -14.16 -0.32 6.78
CA ASN A 304 -14.85 -0.08 5.52
C ASN A 304 -13.82 -0.04 4.40
N VAL A 305 -13.43 -1.23 3.94
CA VAL A 305 -12.58 -1.40 2.76
C VAL A 305 -13.45 -1.24 1.54
N ASN A 306 -13.10 -0.35 0.62
CA ASN A 306 -13.75 -0.32 -0.69
C ASN A 306 -12.66 -0.46 -1.75
N SER A 307 -12.97 -1.12 -2.87
CA SER A 307 -12.14 -0.88 -4.04
C SER A 307 -12.24 0.62 -4.33
N PHE A 308 -11.10 1.31 -4.50
CA PHE A 308 -11.04 2.76 -4.62
C PHE A 308 -12.14 3.30 -5.54
N ARG A 309 -12.31 2.65 -6.69
CA ARG A 309 -13.31 3.02 -7.67
C ARG A 309 -14.73 2.73 -7.20
N SER A 310 -15.04 1.61 -6.54
CA SER A 310 -16.41 1.34 -6.06
C SER A 310 -16.89 2.32 -4.98
N ARG A 311 -15.98 2.95 -4.23
CA ARG A 311 -16.36 3.97 -3.24
C ARG A 311 -16.78 5.28 -3.89
N TYR A 312 -16.08 5.69 -4.94
CA TYR A 312 -16.18 7.05 -5.47
C TYR A 312 -16.79 7.12 -6.87
N ALA A 313 -16.56 6.13 -7.72
CA ALA A 313 -16.73 6.24 -9.16
C ALA A 313 -17.58 5.13 -9.80
N ASP A 314 -17.26 3.87 -9.52
CA ASP A 314 -17.94 2.72 -10.09
C ASP A 314 -19.18 2.40 -9.26
N THR A 315 -20.34 2.35 -9.89
CA THR A 315 -21.61 1.99 -9.23
C THR A 315 -21.86 0.48 -9.23
N VAL A 316 -20.82 -0.33 -9.44
CA VAL A 316 -20.95 -1.78 -9.52
C VAL A 316 -21.22 -2.30 -8.11
N ALA A 317 -22.38 -2.92 -7.92
CA ALA A 317 -22.74 -3.52 -6.65
C ALA A 317 -21.75 -4.66 -6.32
N ILE A 318 -20.88 -4.45 -5.32
CA ILE A 318 -20.06 -5.53 -4.75
C ILE A 318 -20.81 -6.06 -3.53
N ASN A 319 -21.36 -7.27 -3.65
CA ASN A 319 -22.16 -7.89 -2.59
C ASN A 319 -21.24 -8.63 -1.61
N LEU A 320 -21.24 -8.20 -0.35
CA LEU A 320 -20.23 -8.55 0.65
C LEU A 320 -20.83 -8.67 2.04
N LEU A 321 -21.82 -9.53 2.21
CA LEU A 321 -22.27 -9.96 3.53
C LEU A 321 -22.76 -11.41 3.46
N PRO A 322 -22.74 -12.12 4.60
CA PRO A 322 -23.17 -13.51 4.71
C PRO A 322 -24.67 -13.74 4.48
#